data_AF-A0A7S0JIH8-F1
#
_entry.id   AF-A0A7S0JIH8-F1
#
_cell.length_a   1.000
_cell.length_b   1.000
_cell.length_c   1.000
_cell.angle_alpha   90.00
_cell.angle_beta   90.00
_cell.angle_gamma   90.00
#
_symmetry.space_group_name_H-M   'P 1'
#
loop_
_entity.id
_entity.type
_entity.pdbx_description
1 polymer ?
#
loop_
_entity_poly.entity_id
_entity_poly.type
_entity_poly.pdbx_seq_one_letter_code
_entity_poly.pdbx_strand_id
1 'polypeptide(L)'
;EPLSSAAARASDATVDVMLDEAVQALPAEQPFQQVDRIEFMNQQLRSAESLPAARAIAVPLTTSAAHSAAPRPAGSTTTQPRAKPPPPEPPPSFNLSLVTQTDASRMEYLLECSIRWRGPLLAAVYLPPNSSLERALGGRRFGPHVQVIPYAHTASPQDVTSYPINKLRNEAIRRVRTTHY
;
A
#
# COMPACT_ATOMS: atom_id res chain seq x y z
N GLU A 1 -0.25 48.55 55.99
CA GLU A 1 1.14 48.16 55.68
C GLU A 1 1.16 47.35 54.39
N PRO A 2 1.89 47.77 53.33
CA PRO A 2 2.11 46.94 52.15
C PRO A 2 3.63 46.73 51.92
N LEU A 3 4.16 45.59 52.39
CA LEU A 3 5.52 45.14 52.09
C LEU A 3 5.49 43.69 51.62
N SER A 4 5.00 43.43 50.40
CA SER A 4 5.07 42.10 49.80
C SER A 4 4.89 42.13 48.28
N SER A 5 5.79 42.80 47.54
CA SER A 5 5.77 42.76 46.06
C SER A 5 7.15 42.92 45.38
N ALA A 6 8.24 42.95 46.15
CA ALA A 6 9.58 43.16 45.57
C ALA A 6 10.37 41.86 45.32
N ALA A 7 10.06 40.75 46.00
CA ALA A 7 10.87 39.54 45.94
C ALA A 7 10.60 38.65 44.70
N ALA A 8 9.46 38.80 44.02
CA ALA A 8 9.07 37.94 42.91
C ALA A 8 9.64 38.33 41.53
N ARG A 9 10.31 39.48 41.41
CA ARG A 9 10.87 39.95 40.12
C ARG A 9 12.36 39.64 39.93
N ALA A 10 13.04 39.11 40.94
CA ALA A 10 14.46 38.80 40.86
C ALA A 10 14.76 37.37 40.35
N SER A 11 13.79 36.45 40.37
CA SER A 11 14.05 35.06 39.93
C SER A 11 13.95 34.85 38.42
N ASP A 12 13.27 35.74 37.69
CA ASP A 12 13.01 35.56 36.25
C ASP A 12 14.25 35.89 35.40
N ALA A 13 15.00 36.94 35.78
CA ALA A 13 16.18 37.38 35.04
C ALA A 13 17.37 36.42 35.13
N THR A 14 17.40 35.50 36.11
CA THR A 14 18.52 34.57 36.29
C THR A 14 18.37 33.32 35.41
N VAL A 15 17.13 32.94 35.06
CA VAL A 15 16.86 31.77 34.22
C VAL A 15 17.20 32.04 32.76
N ASP A 16 16.93 33.25 32.26
CA ASP A 16 17.27 33.63 30.87
C ASP A 16 18.78 33.66 30.62
N VAL A 17 19.58 34.11 31.58
CA VAL A 17 21.05 34.15 31.43
C VAL A 17 21.65 32.74 31.38
N MET A 18 21.09 31.77 32.12
CA MET A 18 21.58 30.38 32.07
C MET A 18 21.19 29.65 30.77
N LEU A 19 20.07 30.03 30.14
CA LEU A 19 19.70 29.46 28.84
C LEU A 19 20.62 29.96 27.71
N ASP A 20 21.00 31.24 27.72
CA ASP A 20 21.89 31.79 26.69
C ASP A 20 23.32 31.23 26.81
N GLU A 21 23.84 30.99 28.02
CA GLU A 21 25.13 30.30 28.20
C GLU A 21 25.08 28.84 27.75
N ALA A 22 23.97 28.12 27.99
CA ALA A 22 23.82 26.73 27.56
C ALA A 22 23.74 26.59 26.03
N VAL A 23 23.17 27.57 25.33
CA VAL A 23 23.11 27.59 23.85
C VAL A 23 24.48 27.88 23.24
N GLN A 24 25.32 28.71 23.87
CA GLN A 24 26.68 28.99 23.39
C GLN A 24 27.68 27.87 23.68
N ALA A 25 27.41 26.99 24.64
CA ALA A 25 28.27 25.86 24.99
C ALA A 25 28.07 24.63 24.08
N LEU A 26 27.11 24.63 23.17
CA LEU A 26 26.92 23.54 22.21
C LEU A 26 28.03 23.59 21.16
N PRO A 27 28.83 22.51 20.98
CA PRO A 27 29.85 22.48 19.95
C PRO A 27 29.17 22.64 18.59
N ALA A 28 29.66 23.57 17.78
CA ALA A 28 29.23 23.75 16.41
C ALA A 28 29.55 22.46 15.63
N GLU A 29 28.60 21.51 15.62
CA GLU A 29 28.71 20.30 14.83
C GLU A 29 28.87 20.71 13.37
N GLN A 30 30.02 20.37 12.79
CA GLN A 30 30.33 20.64 11.38
C GLN A 30 29.43 19.76 10.50
N PRO A 31 28.44 20.32 9.77
CA PRO A 31 27.48 19.50 9.03
C PRO A 31 28.00 19.00 7.67
N PHE A 32 29.30 19.13 7.38
CA PHE A 32 29.81 18.99 6.00
C PHE A 32 30.51 17.67 5.66
N GLN A 33 30.78 16.76 6.60
CA GLN A 33 31.46 15.49 6.24
C GLN A 33 30.53 14.33 5.84
N GLN A 34 29.21 14.45 6.07
CA GLN A 34 28.28 13.36 5.79
C GLN A 34 27.77 13.35 4.34
N VAL A 35 27.77 14.51 3.66
CA VAL A 35 27.27 14.65 2.28
C VAL A 35 28.19 13.95 1.28
N ASP A 36 29.52 14.11 1.43
CA ASP A 36 30.51 13.50 0.54
C ASP A 36 30.47 11.97 0.55
N ARG A 37 30.12 11.37 1.69
CA ARG A 37 30.05 9.91 1.85
C ARG A 37 28.83 9.31 1.14
N ILE A 38 27.72 10.05 1.05
CA ILE A 38 26.49 9.61 0.38
C ILE A 38 26.62 9.70 -1.15
N GLU A 39 27.26 10.75 -1.66
CA GLU A 39 27.53 10.87 -3.11
C GLU A 39 28.47 9.76 -3.60
N PHE A 40 29.53 9.46 -2.84
CA PHE A 40 30.47 8.38 -3.20
C PHE A 40 29.77 7.01 -3.27
N MET A 41 28.86 6.71 -2.35
CA MET A 41 28.13 5.44 -2.33
C MET A 41 27.13 5.31 -3.49
N ASN A 42 26.45 6.41 -3.85
CA ASN A 42 25.53 6.43 -4.99
C ASN A 42 26.24 6.30 -6.34
N GLN A 43 27.49 6.78 -6.46
CA GLN A 43 28.28 6.65 -7.67
C GLN A 43 28.75 5.20 -7.92
N GLN A 44 29.04 4.45 -6.85
CA GLN A 44 29.35 3.02 -6.96
C GLN A 44 28.15 2.17 -7.37
N LEU A 45 26.94 2.47 -6.88
CA LEU A 45 25.73 1.74 -7.27
C LEU A 45 25.39 1.95 -8.76
N ARG A 46 25.61 3.15 -9.30
CA ARG A 46 25.37 3.44 -10.73
C ARG A 46 26.37 2.77 -11.68
N SER A 47 27.57 2.45 -11.21
CA SER A 47 28.59 1.78 -12.03
C SER A 47 28.44 0.26 -12.05
N ALA A 48 27.58 -0.32 -11.19
CA ALA A 48 27.35 -1.76 -11.12
C ALA A 48 26.17 -2.27 -11.97
N GLU A 49 25.41 -1.40 -12.65
CA GLU A 49 24.12 -1.75 -13.28
C GLU A 49 24.17 -1.73 -14.81
N SER A 50 24.98 -2.61 -15.42
CA SER A 50 24.71 -3.07 -16.80
C SER A 50 23.96 -4.39 -16.75
N LEU A 51 22.67 -4.34 -16.39
CA LEU A 51 21.82 -5.53 -16.46
C LEU A 51 21.48 -5.86 -17.92
N PRO A 52 21.55 -7.14 -18.33
CA PRO A 52 21.22 -7.55 -19.68
C PRO A 52 19.73 -7.26 -19.98
N ALA A 53 19.46 -6.74 -21.19
CA ALA A 53 18.12 -6.39 -21.65
C ALA A 53 17.11 -7.52 -21.37
N ALA A 54 16.11 -7.23 -20.55
CA ALA A 54 15.06 -8.17 -20.18
C ALA A 54 14.35 -8.68 -21.44
N ARG A 55 14.53 -9.96 -21.76
CA ARG A 55 13.77 -10.65 -22.80
C ARG A 55 12.31 -10.74 -22.35
N ALA A 56 11.41 -10.10 -23.10
CA ALA A 56 9.98 -10.25 -22.92
C ALA A 56 9.58 -11.71 -23.17
N ILE A 57 9.18 -12.41 -22.11
CA ILE A 57 8.59 -13.75 -22.20
C ILE A 57 7.10 -13.55 -22.48
N ALA A 58 6.73 -13.66 -23.76
CA ALA A 58 5.32 -13.72 -24.16
C ALA A 58 4.76 -15.08 -23.72
N VAL A 59 3.84 -15.08 -22.76
CA VAL A 59 3.12 -16.28 -22.33
C VAL A 59 1.88 -16.41 -23.24
N PRO A 60 1.78 -17.45 -24.09
CA PRO A 60 0.60 -17.66 -24.90
C PRO A 60 -0.57 -18.13 -24.04
N LEU A 61 -1.65 -17.36 -24.01
CA LEU A 61 -2.95 -17.78 -23.48
C LEU A 61 -3.58 -18.78 -24.46
N THR A 62 -3.36 -20.08 -24.24
CA THR A 62 -4.05 -21.13 -25.01
C THR A 62 -5.47 -21.33 -24.46
N THR A 63 -6.46 -20.80 -25.17
CA THR A 63 -7.87 -21.16 -24.99
C THR A 63 -8.10 -22.57 -25.58
N SER A 64 -7.98 -23.59 -24.73
CA SER A 64 -8.27 -24.98 -25.07
C SER A 64 -9.79 -25.20 -25.17
N ALA A 65 -10.36 -24.97 -26.36
CA ALA A 65 -11.72 -25.34 -26.70
C ALA A 65 -11.74 -26.09 -28.04
N ALA A 66 -11.46 -27.39 -28.00
CA ALA A 66 -11.75 -28.31 -29.10
C ALA A 66 -12.28 -29.63 -28.53
N HIS A 67 -13.56 -29.65 -28.16
CA HIS A 67 -14.28 -30.90 -28.00
C HIS A 67 -14.64 -31.43 -29.39
N SER A 68 -13.87 -32.41 -29.82
CA SER A 68 -14.07 -33.18 -31.04
C SER A 68 -15.36 -34.01 -30.92
N ALA A 69 -16.32 -33.74 -31.80
CA ALA A 69 -17.58 -34.48 -31.88
C ALA A 69 -17.37 -35.76 -32.70
N ALA A 70 -17.30 -36.90 -32.03
CA ALA A 70 -17.35 -38.22 -32.67
C ALA A 70 -18.81 -38.67 -32.89
N PRO A 71 -19.15 -39.23 -34.08
CA PRO A 71 -20.48 -39.74 -34.36
C PRO A 71 -20.73 -41.08 -33.64
N ARG A 72 -21.78 -41.14 -32.81
CA ARG A 72 -22.21 -42.37 -32.12
C ARG A 72 -23.16 -43.21 -32.99
N PRO A 73 -23.03 -44.55 -32.98
CA PRO A 73 -23.91 -45.46 -33.73
C PRO A 73 -25.31 -45.58 -33.14
N ALA A 74 -26.29 -45.83 -34.02
CA ALA A 74 -27.71 -45.93 -33.74
C ALA A 74 -28.03 -47.21 -32.95
N GLY A 75 -28.21 -47.06 -31.64
CA GLY A 75 -28.71 -48.10 -30.73
C GLY A 75 -30.18 -47.88 -30.36
N SER A 76 -30.94 -48.96 -30.35
CA SER A 76 -32.39 -49.08 -30.22
C SER A 76 -32.97 -48.43 -28.97
N THR A 77 -34.02 -47.64 -29.16
CA THR A 77 -34.76 -46.89 -28.12
C THR A 77 -35.63 -47.83 -27.29
N THR A 78 -35.12 -48.33 -26.16
CA THR A 78 -35.97 -48.82 -25.07
C THR A 78 -36.52 -47.61 -24.32
N THR A 79 -37.83 -47.37 -24.43
CA THR A 79 -38.54 -46.27 -23.78
C THR A 79 -38.57 -46.47 -22.26
N GLN A 80 -37.50 -46.09 -21.57
CA GLN A 80 -37.52 -45.93 -20.12
C GLN A 80 -38.37 -44.70 -19.75
N PRO A 81 -39.20 -44.77 -18.69
CA PRO A 81 -39.89 -43.61 -18.15
C PRO A 81 -38.85 -42.56 -17.74
N ARG A 82 -38.87 -41.43 -18.44
CA ARG A 82 -37.88 -40.35 -18.36
C ARG A 82 -37.94 -39.72 -16.97
N ALA A 83 -37.05 -40.15 -16.08
CA ALA A 83 -36.86 -39.50 -14.78
C ALA A 83 -36.60 -38.01 -15.02
N LYS A 84 -37.27 -37.14 -14.26
CA LYS A 84 -37.09 -35.69 -14.34
C LYS A 84 -35.61 -35.41 -14.09
N PRO A 85 -34.89 -34.72 -15.01
CA PRO A 85 -33.48 -34.43 -14.80
C PRO A 85 -33.30 -33.69 -13.48
N PRO A 86 -32.26 -34.01 -12.69
CA PRO A 86 -31.99 -33.29 -11.45
C PRO A 86 -31.86 -31.79 -11.75
N PRO A 87 -32.33 -30.91 -10.85
CA PRO A 87 -32.13 -29.48 -11.02
C PRO A 87 -30.62 -29.20 -11.19
N PRO A 88 -30.23 -28.30 -12.11
CA PRO A 88 -28.83 -27.98 -12.32
C PRO A 88 -28.23 -27.50 -11.00
N GLU A 89 -27.08 -28.07 -10.63
CA GLU A 89 -26.33 -27.58 -9.48
C GLU A 89 -25.99 -26.10 -9.69
N PRO A 90 -26.18 -25.24 -8.68
CA PRO A 90 -25.79 -23.85 -8.80
C PRO A 90 -24.29 -23.79 -9.11
N PRO A 91 -23.86 -22.87 -9.99
CA PRO A 91 -22.45 -22.73 -10.30
C PRO A 91 -21.65 -22.46 -9.02
N PRO A 92 -20.43 -22.99 -8.89
CA PRO A 92 -19.59 -22.75 -7.72
C PRO A 92 -19.40 -21.24 -7.53
N SER A 93 -19.73 -20.74 -6.33
CA SER A 93 -19.54 -19.33 -5.99
C SER A 93 -18.06 -19.06 -5.73
N PHE A 94 -17.35 -18.57 -6.75
CA PHE A 94 -15.98 -18.11 -6.56
C PHE A 94 -15.97 -16.81 -5.75
N ASN A 95 -15.39 -16.86 -4.55
CA ASN A 95 -15.19 -15.68 -3.71
C ASN A 95 -13.82 -15.06 -4.04
N LEU A 96 -13.82 -14.02 -4.87
CA LEU A 96 -12.60 -13.31 -5.26
C LEU A 96 -12.34 -12.15 -4.30
N SER A 97 -11.10 -12.05 -3.83
CA SER A 97 -10.60 -10.88 -3.10
C SER A 97 -9.81 -9.97 -4.04
N LEU A 98 -10.09 -8.67 -4.04
CA LEU A 98 -9.30 -7.69 -4.77
C LEU A 98 -8.20 -7.16 -3.86
N VAL A 99 -6.94 -7.29 -4.29
CA VAL A 99 -5.78 -6.73 -3.61
C VAL A 99 -5.18 -5.67 -4.51
N THR A 100 -5.15 -4.44 -4.04
CA THR A 100 -4.64 -3.31 -4.83
C THR A 100 -3.74 -2.40 -3.99
N GLN A 101 -3.04 -1.51 -4.69
CA GLN A 101 -2.21 -0.49 -4.08
C GLN A 101 -2.44 0.84 -4.82
N THR A 102 -2.46 1.93 -4.07
CA THR A 102 -2.71 3.26 -4.61
C THR A 102 -2.01 4.32 -3.76
N ASP A 103 -1.98 5.55 -4.25
CA ASP A 103 -1.60 6.73 -3.47
C ASP A 103 -2.85 7.51 -3.02
N ALA A 104 -2.63 8.48 -2.13
CA ALA A 104 -3.67 9.38 -1.63
C ALA A 104 -4.36 10.22 -2.71
N SER A 105 -3.66 10.56 -3.81
CA SER A 105 -4.21 11.37 -4.90
C SER A 105 -5.26 10.63 -5.73
N ARG A 106 -5.25 9.29 -5.67
CA ARG A 106 -6.14 8.40 -6.42
C ARG A 106 -7.24 7.78 -5.54
N MET A 107 -7.54 8.38 -4.39
CA MET A 107 -8.54 7.86 -3.44
C MET A 107 -9.95 7.73 -4.06
N GLU A 108 -10.30 8.62 -4.99
CA GLU A 108 -11.55 8.55 -5.76
C GLU A 108 -11.73 7.21 -6.47
N TYR A 109 -10.67 6.70 -7.10
CA TYR A 109 -10.72 5.41 -7.79
C TYR A 109 -10.97 4.26 -6.83
N LEU A 110 -10.39 4.33 -5.63
CA LEU A 110 -10.60 3.30 -4.62
C LEU A 110 -12.05 3.30 -4.10
N LEU A 111 -12.66 4.48 -3.97
CA LEU A 111 -14.07 4.62 -3.62
C LEU A 111 -14.97 4.01 -4.70
N GLU A 112 -14.73 4.34 -5.97
CA GLU A 112 -15.46 3.73 -7.09
C GLU A 112 -15.29 2.21 -7.15
N CYS A 113 -14.06 1.71 -6.94
CA CYS A 113 -13.79 0.29 -6.85
C CYS A 113 -14.57 -0.37 -5.70
N SER A 114 -14.67 0.29 -4.54
CA SER A 114 -15.41 -0.24 -3.40
C SER A 114 -16.91 -0.39 -3.65
N ILE A 115 -17.50 0.46 -4.49
CA ILE A 115 -18.91 0.40 -4.86
C ILE A 115 -19.18 -0.79 -5.80
N ARG A 116 -18.25 -1.05 -6.73
CA ARG A 116 -18.43 -2.05 -7.79
C ARG A 116 -17.99 -3.44 -7.35
N TRP A 117 -16.95 -3.54 -6.53
CA TRP A 117 -16.42 -4.82 -6.06
C TRP A 117 -17.29 -5.39 -4.93
N ARG A 118 -17.80 -6.60 -5.14
CA ARG A 118 -18.71 -7.27 -4.19
C ARG A 118 -17.99 -8.13 -3.15
N GLY A 119 -16.76 -8.55 -3.43
CA GLY A 119 -15.96 -9.38 -2.52
C GLY A 119 -15.13 -8.54 -1.55
N PRO A 120 -14.26 -9.18 -0.75
CA PRO A 120 -13.28 -8.46 0.07
C PRO A 120 -12.35 -7.61 -0.81
N LEU A 121 -12.07 -6.39 -0.37
CA LEU A 121 -11.13 -5.46 -1.02
C LEU A 121 -10.05 -5.07 -0.01
N LEU A 122 -8.78 -5.33 -0.32
CA LEU A 122 -7.64 -4.88 0.45
C LEU A 122 -6.85 -3.87 -0.36
N ALA A 123 -6.63 -2.68 0.20
CA ALA A 123 -5.91 -1.60 -0.49
C ALA A 123 -4.79 -1.04 0.38
N ALA A 124 -3.55 -1.18 -0.08
CA ALA A 124 -2.42 -0.45 0.50
C ALA A 124 -2.37 0.97 -0.06
N VAL A 125 -2.44 1.97 0.81
CA VAL A 125 -2.47 3.38 0.44
C VAL A 125 -1.18 4.05 0.86
N TYR A 126 -0.41 4.53 -0.10
CA TYR A 126 0.73 5.39 0.15
C TYR A 126 0.28 6.79 0.57
N LEU A 127 0.76 7.21 1.74
CA LEU A 127 0.53 8.53 2.29
C LEU A 127 1.84 9.34 2.25
N PRO A 128 1.89 10.45 1.48
CA PRO A 128 2.99 11.40 1.54
C PRO A 128 3.24 11.90 2.97
N PRO A 129 4.46 12.42 3.26
CA PRO A 129 4.73 13.10 4.52
C PRO A 129 3.68 14.18 4.81
N ASN A 130 3.29 14.32 6.07
CA ASN A 130 2.27 15.28 6.54
C ASN A 130 0.85 15.09 5.98
N SER A 131 0.58 13.99 5.27
CA SER A 131 -0.78 13.60 4.89
C SER A 131 -1.36 12.57 5.87
N SER A 132 -2.68 12.52 5.96
CA SER A 132 -3.40 11.51 6.73
C SER A 132 -4.48 10.88 5.85
N LEU A 133 -4.88 9.66 6.20
CA LEU A 133 -5.92 8.95 5.46
C LEU A 133 -7.26 9.68 5.55
N GLU A 134 -7.59 10.24 6.71
CA GLU A 134 -8.83 10.99 6.96
C GLU A 134 -8.91 12.22 6.05
N ARG A 135 -7.79 12.94 5.90
CA ARG A 135 -7.71 14.08 4.99
C ARG A 135 -7.90 13.65 3.53
N ALA A 136 -7.26 12.55 3.13
CA ALA A 136 -7.40 12.01 1.76
C ALA A 136 -8.83 11.55 1.46
N LEU A 137 -9.56 11.04 2.46
CA LEU A 137 -10.95 10.60 2.30
C LEU A 137 -11.95 11.75 2.23
N GLY A 138 -11.64 12.92 2.81
CA GLY A 138 -12.55 14.07 2.80
C GLY A 138 -13.88 13.76 3.47
N GLY A 139 -13.88 12.98 4.55
CA GLY A 139 -15.09 12.57 5.29
C GLY A 139 -15.86 11.40 4.69
N ARG A 140 -15.44 10.88 3.53
CA ARG A 140 -16.04 9.68 2.93
C ARG A 140 -15.61 8.42 3.66
N ARG A 141 -16.44 7.38 3.54
CA ARG A 141 -16.22 6.09 4.21
C ARG A 141 -16.32 4.97 3.20
N PHE A 142 -15.48 3.96 3.38
CA PHE A 142 -15.59 2.72 2.64
C PHE A 142 -16.65 1.80 3.25
N GLY A 143 -17.14 0.88 2.43
CA GLY A 143 -17.99 -0.22 2.91
C GLY A 143 -17.22 -1.19 3.82
N PRO A 144 -17.93 -2.03 4.60
CA PRO A 144 -17.32 -2.94 5.58
C PRO A 144 -16.47 -4.05 4.94
N HIS A 145 -16.61 -4.29 3.63
CA HIS A 145 -15.82 -5.25 2.86
C HIS A 145 -14.44 -4.70 2.43
N VAL A 146 -14.15 -3.43 2.70
CA VAL A 146 -12.90 -2.78 2.33
C VAL A 146 -11.99 -2.65 3.54
N GLN A 147 -10.76 -3.13 3.40
CA GLN A 147 -9.68 -2.91 4.35
C GLN A 147 -8.62 -2.02 3.73
N VAL A 148 -8.45 -0.82 4.29
CA VAL A 148 -7.41 0.11 3.89
C VAL A 148 -6.21 -0.01 4.82
N ILE A 149 -5.02 -0.07 4.22
CA ILE A 149 -3.76 -0.23 4.90
C ILE A 149 -2.96 1.05 4.64
N PRO A 150 -2.99 2.03 5.55
CA PRO A 150 -2.20 3.24 5.39
C PRO A 150 -0.71 2.89 5.52
N TYR A 151 0.08 3.35 4.56
CA TYR A 151 1.54 3.28 4.59
C TYR A 151 2.08 4.71 4.59
N ALA A 152 2.49 5.19 5.76
CA ALA A 152 3.17 6.47 5.90
C ALA A 152 4.65 6.28 5.60
N HIS A 153 5.21 7.14 4.75
CA HIS A 153 6.64 7.14 4.49
C HIS A 153 7.37 7.70 5.72
N THR A 154 8.16 6.85 6.38
CA THR A 154 8.97 7.24 7.55
C THR A 154 10.40 7.64 7.19
N ALA A 155 10.79 7.54 5.92
CA ALA A 155 12.16 7.88 5.53
C ALA A 155 12.35 9.39 5.42
N SER A 156 13.62 9.80 5.50
CA SER A 156 14.06 11.18 5.40
C SER A 156 13.47 11.85 4.15
N PRO A 157 13.12 13.16 4.18
CA PRO A 157 12.60 13.89 3.02
C PRO A 157 13.42 13.72 1.73
N GLN A 158 14.70 13.35 1.85
CA GLN A 158 15.59 13.10 0.72
C GLN A 158 15.30 11.78 -0.04
N ASP A 159 14.65 10.80 0.61
CA ASP A 159 14.29 9.50 0.02
C ASP A 159 12.89 9.46 -0.62
N VAL A 160 12.17 10.61 -0.63
CA VAL A 160 10.78 10.73 -1.07
C VAL A 160 10.60 10.54 -2.59
N THR A 161 11.68 10.34 -3.35
CA THR A 161 11.64 10.36 -4.82
C THR A 161 10.98 9.13 -5.46
N SER A 162 10.76 8.03 -4.73
CA SER A 162 10.21 6.80 -5.33
C SER A 162 8.98 6.23 -4.62
N TYR A 163 7.92 5.97 -5.39
CA TYR A 163 6.71 5.30 -4.92
C TYR A 163 7.04 3.85 -4.52
N PRO A 164 6.79 3.43 -3.26
CA PRO A 164 7.32 2.17 -2.73
C PRO A 164 6.47 0.95 -3.10
N ILE A 165 6.30 0.68 -4.40
CA ILE A 165 5.49 -0.39 -5.00
C ILE A 165 5.68 -1.73 -4.27
N ASN A 166 6.93 -2.17 -4.11
CA ASN A 166 7.20 -3.49 -3.52
C ASN A 166 6.78 -3.56 -2.04
N LYS A 167 6.95 -2.48 -1.28
CA LYS A 167 6.57 -2.45 0.14
C LYS A 167 5.05 -2.48 0.29
N LEU A 168 4.33 -1.67 -0.49
CA LEU A 168 2.86 -1.62 -0.50
C LEU A 168 2.25 -2.97 -0.86
N ARG A 169 2.75 -3.60 -1.94
CA ARG A 169 2.31 -4.95 -2.34
C ARG A 169 2.52 -5.96 -1.21
N ASN A 170 3.69 -5.99 -0.60
CA ASN A 170 4.01 -6.94 0.48
C ASN A 170 3.19 -6.68 1.75
N GLU A 171 2.85 -5.42 2.04
CA GLU A 171 1.93 -5.05 3.13
C GLU A 171 0.49 -5.52 2.86
N ALA A 172 0.03 -5.39 1.61
CA ALA A 172 -1.29 -5.85 1.20
C ALA A 172 -1.40 -7.38 1.28
N ILE A 173 -0.44 -8.11 0.68
CA ILE A 173 -0.41 -9.58 0.65
C ILE A 173 -0.41 -10.17 2.06
N ARG A 174 0.37 -9.61 3.01
CA ARG A 174 0.42 -10.09 4.39
C ARG A 174 -0.91 -10.07 5.15
N ARG A 175 -1.88 -9.27 4.69
CA ARG A 175 -3.22 -9.17 5.30
C ARG A 175 -4.28 -9.97 4.58
N VAL A 176 -3.97 -10.55 3.42
CA VAL A 176 -4.88 -11.44 2.70
C VAL A 176 -5.08 -12.70 3.51
N ARG A 177 -6.35 -13.01 3.83
CA ARG A 177 -6.72 -14.22 4.61
C ARG A 177 -7.21 -15.37 3.73
N THR A 178 -7.48 -15.11 2.45
CA THR A 178 -7.93 -16.14 1.52
C THR A 178 -6.75 -16.97 1.06
N THR A 179 -6.88 -18.29 1.10
CA THR A 179 -5.90 -19.20 0.51
C THR A 179 -5.86 -18.97 -1.00
N HIS A 180 -4.69 -18.66 -1.55
CA HIS A 180 -4.50 -18.66 -3.00
C HIS A 180 -4.87 -20.04 -3.54
N TYR A 181 -5.77 -20.06 -4.54
CA TYR A 181 -6.07 -21.25 -5.34
C TYR A 181 -5.12 -21.32 -6.53
#